data_AF-A0A238U665-F1
#
_entry.id   AF-A0A238U665-F1
#
_cell.length_a   1.000
_cell.length_b   1.000
_cell.length_c   1.000
_cell.angle_alpha   90.00
_cell.angle_beta   90.00
_cell.angle_gamma   90.00
#
_symmetry.space_group_name_H-M   'P 1'
#
loop_
_entity.id
_entity.type
_entity.pdbx_description
1 polymer ?
#
loop_
_entity_poly.entity_id
_entity_poly.type
_entity_poly.pdbx_seq_one_letter_code
_entity_poly.pdbx_strand_id
1 'polypeptide(L)'
;MKNSKLIFKSILLIFFAISFTNCSDDEFIISGTEALYDKWWDDAKPGGFNRDLYFSSNGVFQNRSNNPYNSDVSGTWKWVDKQNRIMQVNVTELGDIWFKFTTINEELMRFERSGDGKSFNGDFFYKPEE
;
A
#
# COMPACT_ATOMS: atom_id res chain seq x y z
N MET A 1 -2.22 -43.18 70.51
CA MET A 1 -3.40 -42.32 70.24
C MET A 1 -3.68 -42.33 68.75
N LYS A 2 -4.97 -42.37 68.41
CA LYS A 2 -5.57 -42.69 67.12
C LYS A 2 -5.93 -41.40 66.35
N ASN A 3 -5.91 -41.51 65.02
CA ASN A 3 -6.81 -40.87 64.03
C ASN A 3 -6.48 -39.47 63.47
N SER A 4 -5.86 -39.48 62.28
CA SER A 4 -6.35 -38.97 60.97
C SER A 4 -7.43 -37.85 60.91
N LYS A 5 -7.18 -36.82 60.09
CA LYS A 5 -8.11 -36.06 59.21
C LYS A 5 -7.28 -35.29 58.13
N LEU A 6 -7.26 -35.73 56.86
CA LEU A 6 -7.99 -35.20 55.68
C LEU A 6 -7.73 -33.70 55.38
N ILE A 7 -6.76 -33.36 54.51
CA ILE A 7 -6.87 -33.06 53.05
C ILE A 7 -7.95 -32.02 52.71
N PHE A 8 -7.54 -30.84 52.21
CA PHE A 8 -8.27 -30.14 51.15
C PHE A 8 -7.31 -29.40 50.20
N LYS A 9 -7.56 -29.61 48.91
CA LYS A 9 -6.81 -29.20 47.72
C LYS A 9 -6.87 -27.69 47.48
N SER A 10 -5.76 -27.11 47.03
CA SER A 10 -5.77 -25.97 46.12
C SER A 10 -4.72 -26.22 45.03
N ILE A 11 -5.16 -26.91 43.97
CA ILE A 11 -4.43 -27.00 42.70
C ILE A 11 -4.62 -25.64 42.03
N LEU A 12 -3.62 -24.75 42.15
CA LEU A 12 -3.58 -23.53 41.37
C LEU A 12 -3.06 -23.89 39.97
N LEU A 13 -4.01 -24.09 39.06
CA LEU A 13 -3.80 -24.40 37.66
C LEU A 13 -3.38 -23.11 36.93
N ILE A 14 -2.08 -22.91 36.70
CA ILE A 14 -1.60 -21.81 35.86
C ILE A 14 -1.77 -22.25 34.40
N PHE A 15 -2.85 -21.81 33.77
CA PHE A 15 -2.96 -21.77 32.32
C PHE A 15 -1.96 -20.72 31.80
N PHE A 16 -0.74 -21.14 31.49
CA PHE A 16 0.12 -20.34 30.63
C PHE A 16 -0.41 -20.49 29.21
N ALA A 17 -1.25 -19.55 28.79
CA ALA A 17 -1.69 -19.43 27.42
C ALA A 17 -0.44 -19.21 26.55
N ILE A 18 -0.10 -20.22 25.76
CA ILE A 18 0.82 -20.08 24.64
C ILE A 18 0.08 -19.19 23.65
N SER A 19 0.37 -17.90 23.67
CA SER A 19 -0.02 -17.00 22.61
C SER A 19 0.75 -17.44 21.36
N PHE A 20 0.11 -18.26 20.53
CA PHE A 20 0.40 -18.26 19.10
C PHE A 20 -0.03 -16.88 18.60
N THR A 21 0.88 -15.90 18.61
CA THR A 21 0.75 -14.76 17.70
C THR A 21 0.83 -15.32 16.30
N ASN A 22 -0.36 -15.38 15.69
CA ASN A 22 -0.62 -15.84 14.35
C ASN A 22 0.41 -15.33 13.36
N CYS A 23 0.84 -16.28 12.52
CA CYS A 23 1.18 -16.17 11.11
C CYS A 23 2.10 -15.02 10.71
N SER A 24 3.32 -15.35 10.28
CA SER A 24 4.05 -14.45 9.42
C SER A 24 3.18 -14.15 8.21
N ASP A 25 2.82 -12.89 8.07
CA ASP A 25 2.69 -12.33 6.74
C ASP A 25 4.12 -12.33 6.22
N ASP A 26 4.51 -13.43 5.56
CA ASP A 26 5.65 -13.42 4.67
C ASP A 26 5.35 -12.32 3.65
N GLU A 27 5.84 -11.11 3.93
CA GLU A 27 5.60 -9.97 3.10
C GLU A 27 6.18 -10.33 1.73
N PHE A 28 5.30 -10.64 0.79
CA PHE A 28 5.71 -11.02 -0.55
C PHE A 28 6.37 -9.78 -1.16
N ILE A 29 7.70 -9.71 -1.07
CA ILE A 29 8.50 -8.65 -1.68
C ILE A 29 8.45 -8.90 -3.18
N ILE A 30 7.58 -8.17 -3.85
CA ILE A 30 7.64 -8.07 -5.30
C ILE A 30 8.80 -7.14 -5.60
N SER A 31 9.85 -7.73 -6.16
CA SER A 31 11.03 -6.98 -6.54
C SER A 31 10.62 -5.80 -7.44
N GLY A 32 11.21 -4.65 -7.15
CA GLY A 32 10.99 -3.40 -7.89
C GLY A 32 9.85 -2.52 -7.39
N THR A 33 8.96 -2.97 -6.48
CA THR A 33 7.93 -2.07 -5.92
C THR A 33 8.51 -0.97 -5.02
N GLU A 34 9.64 -1.24 -4.35
CA GLU A 34 10.36 -0.23 -3.55
C GLU A 34 10.83 0.98 -4.38
N ALA A 35 11.09 0.78 -5.68
CA ALA A 35 11.52 1.85 -6.57
C ALA A 35 10.45 2.94 -6.72
N LEU A 36 9.18 2.63 -6.41
CA LEU A 36 8.04 3.53 -6.51
C LEU A 36 8.10 4.68 -5.48
N TYR A 37 8.66 4.42 -4.30
CA TYR A 37 8.38 5.26 -3.14
C TYR A 37 9.33 6.45 -3.00
N ASP A 38 8.85 7.46 -2.27
CA ASP A 38 9.59 8.60 -1.74
C ASP A 38 10.35 9.42 -2.81
N LYS A 39 9.80 9.47 -4.02
CA LYS A 39 10.27 10.30 -5.14
C LYS A 39 9.11 10.80 -5.99
N TRP A 40 9.33 11.92 -6.69
CA TRP A 40 8.39 12.42 -7.68
C TRP A 40 8.56 11.68 -9.01
N TRP A 41 7.42 11.42 -9.63
CA TRP A 41 7.31 10.79 -10.93
C TRP A 41 6.68 11.79 -11.90
N ASP A 42 7.44 12.19 -12.91
CA ASP A 42 7.03 13.13 -13.95
C ASP A 42 6.29 12.43 -15.07
N ASP A 43 5.18 13.04 -15.51
CA ASP A 43 4.46 12.59 -16.70
C ASP A 43 5.34 12.80 -17.94
N ALA A 44 5.99 11.72 -18.36
CA ALA A 44 6.99 11.76 -19.42
C ALA A 44 6.37 11.63 -20.82
N LYS A 45 5.03 11.65 -20.94
CA LYS A 45 4.35 11.64 -22.24
C LYS A 45 4.19 13.07 -22.78
N PRO A 46 4.67 13.37 -24.00
CA PRO A 46 4.36 14.64 -24.65
C PRO A 46 2.85 14.84 -24.80
N GLY A 47 2.32 15.93 -24.23
CA GLY A 47 0.87 16.20 -24.20
C GLY A 47 0.08 15.32 -23.24
N GLY A 48 0.74 14.80 -22.19
CA GLY A 48 0.13 14.00 -21.14
C GLY A 48 -0.85 14.77 -20.24
N PHE A 49 -1.19 14.17 -19.11
CA PHE A 49 -2.07 14.72 -18.09
C PHE A 49 -1.46 15.93 -17.36
N ASN A 50 -0.17 16.23 -17.57
CA ASN A 50 0.57 17.33 -16.95
C ASN A 50 0.47 17.28 -15.42
N ARG A 51 0.62 16.07 -14.87
CA ARG A 51 0.59 15.87 -13.42
C ARG A 51 1.64 14.89 -12.98
N ASP A 52 2.39 15.29 -11.98
CA ASP A 52 3.42 14.46 -11.35
C ASP A 52 2.81 13.72 -10.17
N LEU A 53 3.38 12.56 -9.85
CA LEU A 53 2.87 11.65 -8.83
C LEU A 53 3.93 11.39 -7.78
N TYR A 54 3.51 11.35 -6.53
CA TYR A 54 4.36 10.99 -5.40
C TYR A 54 3.65 9.97 -4.51
N PHE A 55 4.35 8.89 -4.21
CA PHE A 55 3.89 7.83 -3.32
C PHE A 55 4.89 7.74 -2.17
N SER A 56 4.56 8.24 -0.98
CA SER A 56 5.43 8.05 0.17
C SER A 56 5.34 6.63 0.69
N SER A 57 6.46 6.06 1.16
CA SER A 57 6.50 4.73 1.80
C SER A 57 5.59 4.62 3.04
N ASN A 58 5.17 5.74 3.63
CA ASN A 58 4.24 5.80 4.76
C ASN A 58 2.74 5.81 4.37
N GLY A 59 2.41 5.67 3.08
CA GLY A 59 1.04 5.60 2.59
C GLY A 59 0.42 6.95 2.19
N VAL A 60 1.19 8.04 2.17
CA VAL A 60 0.74 9.34 1.63
C VAL A 60 0.84 9.36 0.11
N PHE A 61 -0.22 9.83 -0.55
CA PHE A 61 -0.25 10.09 -1.99
C PHE A 61 -0.32 11.59 -2.25
N GLN A 62 0.46 12.07 -3.22
CA GLN A 62 0.34 13.44 -3.72
C GLN A 62 0.35 13.45 -5.25
N ASN A 63 -0.36 14.42 -5.80
CA ASN A 63 -0.41 14.71 -7.21
C ASN A 63 -0.23 16.21 -7.40
N ARG A 64 0.82 16.59 -8.12
CA ARG A 64 1.14 17.98 -8.43
C ARG A 64 0.72 18.28 -9.86
N SER A 65 0.07 19.41 -10.13
CA SER A 65 -0.18 19.81 -11.52
C SER A 65 0.92 20.71 -12.05
N ASN A 66 1.39 20.40 -13.26
CA ASN A 66 2.34 21.25 -13.98
C ASN A 66 1.64 22.41 -14.72
N ASN A 67 0.31 22.51 -14.57
CA ASN A 67 -0.49 23.63 -15.03
C ASN A 67 -0.86 24.50 -13.82
N PRO A 68 -0.45 25.78 -13.76
CA PRO A 68 -0.69 26.66 -12.61
C PRO A 68 -2.17 26.96 -12.33
N TYR A 69 -3.07 26.65 -13.27
CA TYR A 69 -4.51 26.81 -13.09
C TYR A 69 -5.20 25.60 -12.46
N ASN A 70 -4.47 24.50 -12.30
CA ASN A 70 -4.97 23.28 -11.68
C ASN A 70 -4.47 23.19 -10.23
N SER A 71 -5.33 22.73 -9.34
CA SER A 71 -4.93 22.45 -7.97
C SER A 71 -4.17 21.12 -7.87
N ASP A 72 -3.21 21.11 -6.97
CA ASP A 72 -2.60 19.89 -6.44
C ASP A 72 -3.61 19.16 -5.56
N VAL A 73 -3.55 17.84 -5.56
CA VAL A 73 -4.40 17.00 -4.73
C VAL A 73 -3.57 16.01 -3.93
N SER A 74 -4.07 15.64 -2.76
CA SER A 74 -3.40 14.70 -1.87
C SER A 74 -4.38 13.62 -1.41
N GLY A 75 -3.83 12.55 -0.86
CA GLY A 75 -4.62 11.41 -0.45
C GLY A 75 -3.79 10.37 0.27
N THR A 76 -4.33 9.16 0.31
CA THR A 76 -3.63 7.99 0.83
C THR A 76 -3.60 6.90 -0.22
N TRP A 77 -2.67 5.97 -0.09
CA TRP A 77 -2.60 4.80 -0.94
C TRP A 77 -2.39 3.52 -0.14
N LYS A 78 -2.82 2.39 -0.70
CA LYS A 78 -2.52 1.05 -0.19
C LYS A 78 -2.47 0.03 -1.33
N TRP A 79 -1.64 -1.00 -1.18
CA TRP A 79 -1.74 -2.19 -2.01
C TRP A 79 -3.01 -2.95 -1.65
N VAL A 80 -3.89 -3.19 -2.62
CA VAL A 80 -5.07 -4.06 -2.44
C VAL A 80 -4.85 -5.46 -3.00
N ASP A 81 -3.91 -5.58 -3.93
CA ASP A 81 -3.39 -6.84 -4.44
C ASP A 81 -1.94 -6.61 -4.87
N LYS A 82 -1.00 -6.88 -3.95
CA LYS A 82 0.43 -6.70 -4.23
C LYS A 82 0.83 -7.62 -5.38
N GLN A 83 0.43 -8.90 -5.37
CA GLN A 83 0.79 -9.91 -6.38
C GLN A 83 0.50 -9.46 -7.81
N ASN A 84 -0.67 -8.86 -8.04
CA ASN A 84 -1.06 -8.32 -9.35
C ASN A 84 -0.72 -6.84 -9.55
N ARG A 85 0.06 -6.26 -8.61
CA ARG A 85 0.50 -4.86 -8.59
C ARG A 85 -0.66 -3.87 -8.68
N ILE A 86 -1.73 -4.11 -7.92
CA ILE A 86 -2.90 -3.24 -7.85
C ILE A 86 -2.86 -2.43 -6.56
N MET A 87 -2.79 -1.12 -6.73
CA MET A 87 -2.84 -0.12 -5.67
C MET A 87 -4.16 0.63 -5.73
N GLN A 88 -4.79 0.83 -4.58
CA GLN A 88 -5.89 1.77 -4.41
C GLN A 88 -5.31 3.08 -3.89
N VAL A 89 -5.70 4.18 -4.51
CA VAL A 89 -5.42 5.55 -4.08
C VAL A 89 -6.74 6.20 -3.73
N ASN A 90 -6.88 6.65 -2.49
CA ASN A 90 -7.99 7.48 -2.07
C ASN A 90 -7.55 8.94 -2.20
N VAL A 91 -8.10 9.66 -3.16
CA VAL A 91 -7.82 11.07 -3.36
C VAL A 91 -8.83 11.88 -2.56
N THR A 92 -8.33 12.76 -1.70
CA THR A 92 -9.15 13.61 -0.84
C THR A 92 -10.18 14.37 -1.69
N GLU A 93 -11.45 14.32 -1.29
CA GLU A 93 -12.59 14.94 -1.98
C GLU A 93 -12.94 14.41 -3.38
N LEU A 94 -12.11 13.56 -3.99
CA LEU A 94 -12.34 12.99 -5.33
C LEU A 94 -12.69 11.50 -5.31
N GLY A 95 -12.41 10.82 -4.20
CA GLY A 95 -12.74 9.41 -4.00
C GLY A 95 -11.63 8.47 -4.46
N ASP A 96 -12.01 7.22 -4.71
CA ASP A 96 -11.06 6.14 -4.96
C ASP A 96 -10.71 5.98 -6.44
N ILE A 97 -9.44 5.69 -6.69
CA ILE A 97 -8.92 5.32 -7.99
C ILE A 97 -7.93 4.16 -7.82
N TRP A 98 -7.86 3.28 -8.80
CA TRP A 98 -6.97 2.12 -8.76
C TRP A 98 -5.93 2.21 -9.87
N PHE A 99 -4.69 1.92 -9.51
CA PHE A 99 -3.57 1.78 -10.42
C PHE A 99 -3.14 0.32 -10.47
N LYS A 100 -3.04 -0.22 -11.68
CA LYS A 100 -2.43 -1.52 -11.92
C LYS A 100 -1.10 -1.29 -12.62
N PHE A 101 0.00 -1.48 -11.90
CA PHE A 101 1.32 -1.21 -12.44
C PHE A 101 1.78 -2.33 -13.34
N THR A 102 2.07 -1.99 -14.59
CA THR A 102 2.64 -2.90 -15.60
C THR A 102 4.16 -2.90 -15.52
N THR A 103 4.77 -1.77 -15.14
CA THR A 103 6.22 -1.62 -14.92
C THR A 103 6.50 -0.72 -13.72
N ILE A 104 7.41 -1.15 -12.85
CA ILE A 104 8.01 -0.31 -11.79
C ILE A 104 9.48 -0.70 -11.66
N ASN A 105 10.39 0.25 -11.85
CA ASN A 105 11.82 0.15 -11.56
C ASN A 105 12.38 1.55 -11.32
N GLU A 106 13.68 1.70 -11.08
CA GLU A 106 14.30 2.99 -10.75
C GLU A 106 14.22 4.05 -11.87
N GLU A 107 13.97 3.65 -13.12
CA GLU A 107 13.98 4.54 -14.28
C GLU A 107 12.58 4.84 -14.83
N LEU A 108 11.60 4.00 -14.48
CA LEU A 108 10.31 3.96 -15.16
C LEU A 108 9.18 3.41 -14.31
N MET A 109 8.05 4.11 -14.35
CA MET A 109 6.75 3.67 -13.87
C MET A 109 5.73 3.65 -15.02
N ARG A 110 5.03 2.52 -15.20
CA ARG A 110 3.89 2.39 -16.10
C ARG A 110 2.71 1.73 -15.41
N PHE A 111 1.51 2.23 -15.69
CA PHE A 111 0.30 1.70 -15.11
C PHE A 111 -0.93 1.88 -15.98
N GLU A 112 -1.94 1.06 -15.71
CA GLU A 112 -3.32 1.21 -16.16
C GLU A 112 -4.16 1.75 -15.01
N ARG A 113 -5.28 2.41 -15.32
CA ARG A 113 -6.14 3.05 -14.30
C ARG A 113 -7.55 2.50 -14.33
N SER A 114 -8.19 2.46 -13.16
CA SER A 114 -9.58 2.07 -12.99
C SER A 114 -10.29 2.98 -11.99
N GLY A 115 -11.55 3.31 -12.25
CA GLY A 115 -12.43 4.01 -11.30
C GLY A 115 -13.34 3.09 -10.49
N ASP A 116 -13.34 1.78 -10.77
CA ASP A 116 -14.20 0.77 -10.15
C ASP A 116 -13.43 -0.37 -9.48
N GLY A 117 -12.09 -0.36 -9.59
CA GLY A 117 -11.19 -1.41 -9.13
C GLY A 117 -11.26 -2.71 -9.93
N LYS A 118 -12.00 -2.76 -11.05
CA LYS A 118 -12.25 -3.98 -11.82
C LYS A 118 -11.79 -3.85 -13.28
N SER A 119 -12.08 -2.72 -13.90
CA SER A 119 -11.83 -2.47 -15.32
C SER A 119 -10.65 -1.50 -15.47
N PHE A 120 -9.48 -2.03 -15.85
CA PHE A 120 -8.25 -1.26 -16.00
C PHE A 120 -8.03 -0.88 -17.46
N ASN A 121 -7.73 0.40 -17.71
CA ASN A 121 -7.55 0.94 -19.06
C ASN A 121 -6.46 2.02 -19.08
N GLY A 122 -5.97 2.30 -20.29
CA GLY A 122 -4.93 3.30 -20.54
C GLY A 122 -3.53 2.73 -20.40
N ASP A 123 -2.53 3.55 -20.73
CA ASP A 123 -1.11 3.24 -20.60
C ASP A 123 -0.42 4.54 -20.23
N PHE A 124 -0.24 4.72 -18.93
CA PHE A 124 0.36 5.91 -18.33
C PHE A 124 1.85 5.66 -18.15
N PHE A 125 2.67 6.65 -18.49
CA PHE A 125 4.12 6.52 -18.57
C PHE A 125 4.79 7.66 -17.81
N TYR A 126 5.63 7.29 -16.85
CA TYR A 126 6.22 8.22 -15.90
C TYR A 126 7.70 7.93 -15.69
N LYS A 127 8.52 8.97 -15.55
CA LYS A 127 9.94 8.86 -15.20
C LYS A 127 10.20 9.54 -13.86
N PRO A 128 11.26 9.19 -13.13
CA PRO A 128 11.66 9.98 -11.97
C PRO A 128 11.91 11.44 -12.36
N GLU A 129 11.47 12.38 -11.51
CA GLU A 129 11.87 13.79 -11.60
C GLU A 129 13.40 13.89 -11.38
N GLU A 130 14.10 14.66 -12.22
CA GLU A 130 15.56 14.87 -12.15
C GLU A 130 15.99 15.89 -11.09
#